data_AF-A0A547NKN4-F1
#
_entry.id   AF-A0A547NKN4-F1
#
_cell.length_a   1.000
_cell.length_b   1.000
_cell.length_c   1.000
_cell.angle_alpha   90.00
_cell.angle_beta   90.00
_cell.angle_gamma   90.00
#
_symmetry.space_group_name_H-M   'P 1'
#
loop_
_entity.id
_entity.type
_entity.pdbx_description
1 polymer ?
#
loop_
_entity_poly.entity_id
_entity_poly.type
_entity_poly.pdbx_seq_one_letter_code
_entity_poly.pdbx_strand_id
1 'polypeptide(L)'
;MADHALHIGIVAQPAAIEIGGDGAGEIRNVSLPARISVTNSETYAALARLGFGLMQAPRYHYAGDVAAGRLVEVLPQHPPTPMPISVLYPKSRQLSPRVRVFIDWLVEILAPRF
;
A
#
# COMPACT_ATOMS: atom_id res chain seq x y z
N MET A 1 12.77 30.13 -15.20
CA MET A 1 13.15 29.14 -16.23
C MET A 1 12.73 27.79 -15.68
N ALA A 2 11.48 27.42 -15.98
CA ALA A 2 10.73 26.41 -15.26
C ALA A 2 11.15 25.01 -15.69
N ASP A 3 11.90 24.33 -14.81
CA ASP A 3 12.21 22.91 -14.97
C ASP A 3 10.99 22.12 -14.48
N HIS A 4 10.08 21.84 -15.41
CA HIS A 4 8.95 20.95 -15.16
C HIS A 4 9.48 19.51 -15.15
N ALA A 5 10.05 19.12 -14.01
CA ALA A 5 10.31 17.73 -13.69
C ALA A 5 9.01 16.95 -13.91
N LEU A 6 9.04 16.13 -14.95
CA LEU A 6 7.94 15.30 -15.42
C LEU A 6 7.75 14.17 -14.40
N HIS A 7 6.95 14.43 -13.36
CA HIS A 7 6.62 13.44 -12.35
C HIS A 7 5.70 12.39 -12.98
N ILE A 8 6.28 11.25 -13.34
CA ILE A 8 5.50 10.11 -13.81
C ILE A 8 4.88 9.48 -12.56
N GLY A 9 3.55 9.46 -12.47
CA GLY A 9 2.82 8.82 -11.37
C GLY A 9 2.26 7.47 -11.81
N ILE A 10 2.42 6.42 -11.00
CA ILE A 10 1.63 5.20 -11.10
C ILE A 10 0.52 5.34 -10.06
N VAL A 11 -0.73 5.31 -10.50
CA VAL A 11 -1.87 5.46 -9.60
C VAL A 11 -2.58 4.12 -9.52
N ALA A 12 -2.59 3.52 -8.34
CA ALA A 12 -3.44 2.39 -8.01
C ALA A 12 -4.84 2.94 -7.75
N GLN A 13 -5.85 2.38 -8.43
CA GLN A 13 -7.19 2.93 -8.36
C GLN A 13 -7.89 2.68 -7.02
N PRO A 14 -8.79 3.62 -6.62
CA PRO A 14 -9.16 4.77 -7.43
C PRO A 14 -8.37 6.04 -7.09
N ALA A 15 -7.52 6.42 -8.05
CA ALA A 15 -7.19 7.78 -8.47
C ALA A 15 -6.50 8.75 -7.48
N ALA A 16 -6.38 8.44 -6.18
CA ALA A 16 -5.83 9.34 -5.18
C ALA A 16 -4.70 8.68 -4.38
N ILE A 17 -3.55 9.35 -4.33
CA ILE A 17 -2.52 9.08 -3.33
C ILE A 17 -2.98 9.76 -2.04
N GLU A 18 -3.11 8.99 -0.97
CA GLU A 18 -3.35 9.53 0.36
C GLU A 18 -2.04 10.11 0.92
N ILE A 19 -2.04 11.40 1.20
CA ILE A 19 -0.94 12.08 1.88
C ILE A 19 -1.48 12.55 3.23
N GLY A 20 -0.80 12.20 4.32
CA GLY A 20 -1.10 12.78 5.63
C GLY A 20 -0.94 14.31 5.57
N GLY A 21 -1.92 15.08 6.02
CA GLY A 21 -1.91 16.54 5.98
C GLY A 21 -0.93 17.15 6.98
N ASP A 22 -0.70 18.47 6.84
CA ASP A 22 0.14 19.25 7.76
C ASP A 22 -0.52 19.50 9.13
N GLY A 23 -1.78 19.09 9.29
CA GLY A 23 -2.54 19.07 10.55
C GLY A 23 -2.82 17.63 11.03
N ALA A 24 -2.88 17.44 12.34
CA ALA A 24 -3.05 16.13 12.96
C ALA A 24 -4.31 15.39 12.45
N GLY A 25 -4.12 14.44 11.54
CA GLY A 25 -5.15 13.49 11.09
C GLY A 25 -5.93 13.88 9.82
N GLU A 26 -5.56 14.94 9.11
CA GLU A 26 -6.23 15.27 7.84
C GLU A 26 -5.67 14.39 6.72
N ILE A 27 -6.52 13.61 6.03
CA ILE A 27 -6.10 12.83 4.85
C ILE A 27 -6.37 13.66 3.61
N ARG A 28 -5.34 13.92 2.83
CA ARG A 28 -5.48 14.59 1.54
C ARG A 28 -5.35 13.60 0.40
N ASN A 29 -6.44 13.43 -0.32
CA ASN A 29 -6.49 12.67 -1.57
C ASN A 29 -5.98 13.52 -2.72
N VAL A 30 -4.83 13.15 -3.29
CA VAL A 30 -4.23 13.85 -4.42
C VAL A 30 -4.32 13.01 -5.67
N SER A 31 -5.04 13.51 -6.68
CA SER A 31 -5.02 12.93 -8.01
C SER A 31 -3.81 13.44 -8.78
N LEU A 32 -2.92 12.52 -9.16
CA LEU A 32 -1.74 12.81 -9.96
C LEU A 32 -1.97 12.41 -11.43
N PRO A 33 -1.40 13.13 -12.40
CA PRO A 33 -1.36 12.68 -13.78
C PRO A 33 -0.71 11.29 -13.88
N ALA A 34 -1.45 10.30 -14.38
CA ALA A 34 -0.96 8.94 -14.58
C ALA A 34 -0.87 8.63 -16.08
N ARG A 35 0.26 8.05 -16.51
CA ARG A 35 0.42 7.55 -17.89
C ARG A 35 0.06 6.08 -18.01
N ILE A 36 0.21 5.35 -16.91
CA ILE A 36 -0.04 3.92 -16.83
C ILE A 36 -0.86 3.70 -15.57
N SER A 37 -2.00 3.02 -15.74
CA SER A 37 -2.85 2.57 -14.64
C SER A 37 -2.95 1.05 -14.75
N VAL A 38 -2.67 0.37 -13.65
CA VAL A 38 -2.77 -1.09 -13.54
C VAL A 38 -3.57 -1.42 -12.29
N THR A 39 -3.95 -2.68 -12.11
CA THR A 39 -4.73 -3.16 -10.94
C THR A 39 -4.07 -4.34 -10.22
N ASN A 40 -2.93 -4.84 -10.72
CA ASN A 40 -2.23 -6.00 -10.18
C ASN A 40 -0.95 -5.59 -9.41
N SER A 41 -0.78 -6.10 -8.19
CA SER A 41 0.38 -5.89 -7.30
C SER A 41 1.72 -6.10 -8.00
N GLU A 42 1.88 -7.20 -8.74
CA GLU A 42 3.14 -7.55 -9.40
C GLU A 42 3.52 -6.54 -10.50
N THR A 43 2.52 -6.06 -11.24
CA THR A 43 2.75 -5.08 -12.30
C THR A 43 3.12 -3.72 -11.73
N TYR A 44 2.53 -3.30 -10.60
CA TYR A 44 2.97 -2.07 -9.90
C TYR A 44 4.44 -2.17 -9.49
N ALA A 45 4.82 -3.30 -8.87
CA ALA A 45 6.19 -3.55 -8.43
C ALA A 45 7.20 -3.45 -9.57
N ALA A 46 6.90 -4.11 -10.70
CA ALA A 46 7.77 -4.09 -11.87
C ALA A 46 7.92 -2.68 -12.44
N LEU A 47 6.81 -1.94 -12.60
CA LEU A 47 6.82 -0.58 -13.12
C LEU A 47 7.55 0.40 -12.17
N ALA A 48 7.35 0.28 -10.86
CA ALA A 48 8.05 1.10 -9.87
C ALA A 48 9.57 0.87 -9.91
N ARG A 49 10.00 -0.40 -9.97
CA ARG A 49 11.44 -0.76 -10.10
C ARG A 49 12.06 -0.28 -11.42
N LEU A 50 11.25 -0.15 -12.47
CA LEU A 50 11.65 0.39 -13.76
C LEU A 50 11.59 1.93 -13.83
N GLY A 51 11.18 2.60 -12.74
CA GLY A 51 11.13 4.07 -12.68
C GLY A 51 9.92 4.69 -13.37
N PHE A 52 8.85 3.93 -13.62
CA PHE A 52 7.62 4.46 -14.22
C PHE A 52 6.74 5.26 -13.24
N GLY A 53 7.19 5.47 -12.00
CA GLY A 53 6.60 6.47 -11.12
C GLY A 53 6.49 6.08 -9.66
N LEU A 54 5.69 6.87 -8.93
CA LEU A 54 5.35 6.62 -7.53
C LEU A 54 4.33 5.50 -7.40
N MET A 55 4.38 4.74 -6.31
CA MET A 55 3.33 3.80 -5.93
C MET A 55 3.08 3.85 -4.43
N GLN A 56 1.83 3.60 -4.00
CA GLN A 56 1.51 3.32 -2.60
C GLN A 56 1.28 1.82 -2.46
N ALA A 57 2.10 1.17 -1.65
CA ALA A 57 1.99 -0.27 -1.44
C ALA A 57 2.47 -0.64 -0.02
N PRO A 58 2.02 -1.78 0.52
CA PRO A 58 2.42 -2.18 1.86
C PRO A 58 3.93 -2.44 1.99
N ARG A 59 4.56 -1.80 2.98
CA ARG A 59 6.03 -1.79 3.15
C ARG A 59 6.66 -3.18 3.25
N TYR A 60 5.99 -4.13 3.90
CA TYR A 60 6.54 -5.49 4.13
C TYR A 60 6.92 -6.22 2.84
N HIS A 61 6.23 -5.96 1.72
CA HIS A 61 6.48 -6.65 0.46
C HIS A 61 7.70 -6.08 -0.28
N TYR A 62 8.12 -4.86 0.05
CA TYR A 62 9.15 -4.09 -0.66
C TYR A 62 10.37 -3.72 0.20
N ALA A 63 10.41 -4.18 1.45
CA ALA A 63 11.51 -3.90 2.36
C ALA A 63 12.88 -4.24 1.75
N GLY A 64 12.99 -5.36 1.03
CA GLY A 64 14.22 -5.76 0.34
C GLY A 64 14.58 -4.89 -0.87
N ASP A 65 13.61 -4.27 -1.55
CA ASP A 65 13.87 -3.33 -2.64
C ASP A 65 14.34 -1.98 -2.11
N VAL A 66 13.75 -1.52 -1.01
CA VAL A 66 14.17 -0.28 -0.32
C VAL A 66 15.57 -0.44 0.25
N ALA A 67 15.84 -1.55 0.95
CA ALA A 67 17.17 -1.83 1.49
C ALA A 67 18.26 -1.92 0.39
N ALA A 68 17.90 -2.41 -0.80
CA ALA A 68 18.80 -2.50 -1.94
C ALA A 68 18.87 -1.22 -2.79
N GLY A 69 18.16 -0.15 -2.41
CA GLY A 69 18.11 1.11 -3.16
C GLY A 69 17.40 1.03 -4.53
N ARG A 70 16.70 -0.08 -4.82
CA ARG A 70 15.88 -0.22 -6.04
C ARG A 70 14.59 0.58 -5.96
N LEU A 71 14.09 0.80 -4.75
CA LEU A 71 12.98 1.69 -4.45
C LEU A 71 13.42 2.67 -3.37
N VAL A 72 12.85 3.87 -3.38
CA VAL A 72 13.13 4.91 -2.40
C VAL A 72 11.81 5.36 -1.79
N GLU A 73 11.80 5.48 -0.47
CA GLU A 73 10.66 6.04 0.27
C GLU A 73 10.56 7.54 0.01
N VAL A 74 9.36 7.98 -0.38
CA VAL A 74 9.04 9.38 -0.61
C VAL A 74 8.00 9.83 0.41
N LEU A 75 8.06 11.11 0.81
CA LEU A 75 7.13 11.71 1.78
C LEU A 75 7.04 10.95 3.14
N PRO A 76 8.17 10.63 3.80
CA PRO A 76 8.15 9.87 5.06
C PRO A 76 7.39 10.58 6.20
N GLN A 77 7.17 11.90 6.10
CA GLN A 77 6.39 12.69 7.06
C GLN A 77 4.88 12.55 6.87
N HIS A 78 4.43 11.98 5.76
CA HIS A 78 3.02 11.93 5.37
C HIS A 78 2.59 10.50 5.04
N PRO A 79 2.66 9.56 6.01
CA PRO A 79 2.30 8.18 5.76
C PRO A 79 0.82 8.04 5.35
N PRO A 80 0.49 7.10 4.45
CA PRO A 80 -0.90 6.79 4.12
C PRO A 80 -1.62 6.17 5.32
N THR A 81 -2.95 6.13 5.25
CA THR A 81 -3.76 5.48 6.29
C THR A 81 -3.37 4.00 6.42
N PRO A 82 -3.17 3.48 7.66
CA PRO A 82 -2.95 2.06 7.86
C PRO A 82 -4.11 1.24 7.29
N MET A 83 -3.79 0.19 6.53
CA MET A 83 -4.79 -0.71 5.96
C MET A 83 -4.90 -1.98 6.83
N PRO A 84 -5.92 -2.08 7.69
CA PRO A 84 -6.05 -3.23 8.59
C PRO A 84 -6.37 -4.50 7.80
N ILE A 85 -5.74 -5.61 8.20
CA ILE A 85 -6.08 -6.95 7.68
C ILE A 85 -7.16 -7.56 8.56
N SER A 86 -8.24 -7.98 7.92
CA SER A 86 -9.39 -8.60 8.59
C SER A 86 -9.63 -10.01 8.08
N VAL A 87 -9.99 -10.92 8.98
CA VAL A 87 -10.47 -12.26 8.62
C VAL A 87 -11.99 -12.24 8.59
N LEU A 88 -12.58 -12.43 7.41
CA LEU A 88 -14.02 -12.45 7.23
C LEU A 88 -14.54 -13.88 7.23
N TYR A 89 -15.56 -14.14 8.04
CA TYR A 89 -16.26 -15.41 8.08
C TYR A 89 -17.78 -15.17 8.19
N PRO A 90 -18.62 -16.09 7.66
CA PRO A 90 -20.07 -15.96 7.77
C PRO A 90 -20.52 -15.84 9.22
N LYS A 91 -21.47 -14.94 9.48
CA LYS A 91 -22.07 -14.78 10.81
C LYS A 91 -22.96 -15.98 11.13
N SER A 92 -22.38 -17.08 11.61
CA SER A 92 -23.12 -18.22 12.15
C SER A 92 -23.36 -18.04 13.65
N ARG A 93 -24.45 -18.63 14.16
CA ARG A 93 -24.80 -18.59 15.60
C ARG A 93 -23.72 -19.21 16.48
N GLN A 94 -22.96 -20.17 15.94
CA GLN A 94 -21.76 -20.75 16.54
C GLN A 94 -20.69 -20.90 15.46
N LEU A 95 -19.52 -20.30 15.66
CA LEU A 95 -18.37 -20.51 14.80
C LEU A 95 -17.92 -21.96 14.94
N SER A 96 -17.70 -22.66 13.83
CA SER A 96 -17.18 -24.03 13.88
C SER A 96 -15.82 -24.06 14.60
N PRO A 97 -15.58 -25.01 15.54
CA PRO A 97 -14.29 -25.14 16.21
C PRO A 97 -13.10 -25.23 15.24
N ARG A 98 -13.28 -25.83 14.06
CA ARG A 98 -12.24 -25.91 13.03
C ARG A 98 -11.86 -24.54 12.46
N VAL A 99 -12.87 -23.68 12.24
CA VAL A 99 -12.64 -22.30 11.76
C VAL A 99 -11.94 -21.50 12.85
N ARG A 100 -12.31 -21.68 14.12
CA ARG A 100 -11.63 -21.03 15.24
C ARG A 100 -10.14 -21.38 15.29
N VAL A 101 -9.82 -22.68 15.32
CA VAL A 101 -8.43 -23.14 15.37
C VAL A 101 -7.62 -22.64 14.16
N PHE A 102 -8.23 -22.61 12.97
CA PHE A 102 -7.59 -22.04 11.79
C PHE A 102 -7.32 -20.54 11.92
N ILE A 103 -8.29 -19.77 12.44
CA ILE A 103 -8.12 -18.33 12.68
C ILE A 103 -7.03 -18.09 13.72
N ASP A 104 -7.05 -18.83 14.83
CA ASP A 104 -6.06 -18.69 15.90
C ASP A 104 -4.64 -18.94 15.35
N TRP A 105 -4.47 -20.03 14.59
CA TRP A 105 -3.21 -20.34 13.89
C TRP A 105 -2.80 -19.27 12.88
N LEU A 106 -3.75 -18.72 12.12
CA LEU A 106 -3.49 -17.67 11.13
C LEU A 106 -3.05 -16.36 11.78
N VAL A 107 -3.64 -16.02 12.94
CA VAL A 107 -3.25 -14.85 13.74
C VAL A 107 -1.82 -15.02 14.26
N GLU A 108 -1.44 -16.20 14.74
CA GLU A 108 -0.05 -16.46 15.19
C GLU A 108 0.98 -16.25 14.06
N ILE A 109 0.63 -16.56 12.82
CA ILE A 109 1.53 -16.42 11.67
C ILE A 109 1.59 -14.98 11.14
N LEU A 110 0.44 -14.31 11.07
CA LEU A 110 0.32 -13.01 10.41
C LEU A 110 0.53 -11.84 11.38
N ALA A 111 0.08 -11.92 12.63
CA ALA A 111 0.23 -10.80 13.59
C ALA A 111 1.68 -10.31 13.79
N PRO A 112 2.74 -11.16 13.71
CA PRO A 112 4.12 -10.66 13.78
C PRO A 112 4.61 -9.91 12.53
N ARG A 113 3.89 -9.98 11.41
CA ARG A 113 4.30 -9.43 10.10
C ARG A 113 3.60 -8.12 9.75
N PHE A 114 2.56 -7.75 10.48
CA PHE A 114 1.71 -6.57 10.26
C PHE A 114 1.57 -5.76 11.55
#